data_AF-A0A7Y7EBL0-F1
#
_entry.id   AF-A0A7Y7EBL0-F1
#
_cell.length_a   1.000
_cell.length_b   1.000
_cell.length_c   1.000
_cell.angle_alpha   90.00
_cell.angle_beta   90.00
_cell.angle_gamma   90.00
#
_symmetry.space_group_name_H-M   'P 1'
#
loop_
_entity.id
_entity.type
_entity.pdbx_description
1 polymer ?
#
loop_
_entity_poly.entity_id
_entity_poly.type
_entity_poly.pdbx_seq_one_letter_code
_entity_poly.pdbx_strand_id
1 'polypeptide(L)'
;PLGHSFSKKYFTEKFEKEKIEDCEYDLYPLEDIEELPDLIKSEKELIGLNVTIPYKQQVIRFLDEIDAKAEQIGAVNTIKIQGKKLKGYNTDYIGFKESLVKFMGPNPMPEKALILGTGGASKAVKTALDDLHIEYQFVSRNPTEGQLSYDLLNTQYSILSTAKLIINTTPLGMAPATESLPDLPYHQLTEQHYLYDLVYNPLKTAFMQKGIDAKCWVKNGLEMLYGQAEAAWEIWNQ
;
A
#
# COMPACT_ATOMS: atom_id res chain seq x y z
N PRO A 1 -3.00 12.65 -12.96
CA PRO A 1 -1.85 13.58 -12.90
C PRO A 1 -0.63 12.94 -12.22
N LEU A 2 0.55 12.97 -12.85
CA LEU A 2 1.79 12.37 -12.35
C LEU A 2 2.83 13.40 -11.85
N GLY A 3 2.49 14.69 -11.77
CA GLY A 3 3.43 15.81 -11.62
C GLY A 3 4.34 15.82 -10.38
N HIS A 4 4.05 14.99 -9.37
CA HIS A 4 4.91 14.79 -8.18
C HIS A 4 5.08 13.29 -7.88
N SER A 5 5.42 12.50 -8.89
CA SER A 5 5.62 11.06 -8.74
C SER A 5 6.87 10.74 -7.92
N PHE A 6 6.67 10.11 -6.76
CA PHE A 6 7.75 9.54 -5.95
C PHE A 6 8.63 8.59 -6.76
N SER A 7 8.02 7.71 -7.57
CA SER A 7 8.74 6.64 -8.27
C SER A 7 9.78 7.17 -9.24
N LYS A 8 9.46 8.21 -10.04
CA LYS A 8 10.45 8.78 -10.97
C LYS A 8 11.66 9.31 -10.22
N LYS A 9 11.43 10.14 -9.20
CA LYS A 9 12.52 10.66 -8.37
C LYS A 9 13.35 9.52 -7.76
N TYR A 10 12.68 8.52 -7.20
CA TYR A 10 13.34 7.38 -6.55
C TYR A 10 14.25 6.60 -7.50
N PHE A 11 13.73 6.21 -8.66
CA PHE A 11 14.48 5.43 -9.64
C PHE A 11 15.62 6.23 -10.27
N THR A 12 15.40 7.52 -10.60
CA THR A 12 16.49 8.40 -11.05
C THR A 12 17.63 8.46 -10.03
N GLU A 13 17.32 8.72 -8.76
CA GLU A 13 18.33 8.76 -7.69
C GLU A 13 19.02 7.40 -7.47
N LYS A 14 18.27 6.29 -7.59
CA LYS A 14 18.83 4.93 -7.50
C LYS A 14 19.83 4.66 -8.62
N PHE A 15 19.44 4.91 -9.87
CA PHE A 15 20.29 4.64 -11.03
C PHE A 15 21.58 5.46 -11.00
N GLU A 16 21.49 6.74 -10.62
CA GLU A 16 22.68 7.59 -10.41
C GLU A 16 23.59 7.05 -9.31
N LYS A 17 23.03 6.68 -8.15
CA LYS A 17 23.79 6.19 -6.99
C LYS A 17 24.45 4.84 -7.25
N GLU A 18 23.76 3.94 -7.95
CA GLU A 18 24.21 2.58 -8.24
C GLU A 18 25.01 2.48 -9.55
N LYS A 19 25.14 3.59 -10.30
CA LYS A 19 25.84 3.68 -11.61
C LYS A 19 25.22 2.75 -12.66
N ILE A 20 23.90 2.73 -12.70
CA ILE A 20 23.12 2.03 -13.73
C ILE A 20 22.90 3.04 -14.87
N GLU A 21 23.64 2.88 -15.96
CA GLU A 21 23.68 3.85 -17.07
C GLU A 21 22.76 3.48 -18.25
N ASP A 22 22.22 2.27 -18.25
CA ASP A 22 21.39 1.69 -19.33
C ASP A 22 19.89 1.62 -18.99
N CYS A 23 19.48 2.28 -17.90
CA CYS A 23 18.09 2.32 -17.45
C CYS A 23 17.62 3.75 -17.16
N GLU A 24 16.37 4.03 -17.53
CA GLU A 24 15.68 5.26 -17.17
C GLU A 24 14.26 4.97 -16.67
N TYR A 25 13.72 5.88 -15.86
CA TYR A 25 12.34 5.80 -15.38
C TYR A 25 11.62 7.09 -15.69
N ASP A 26 10.58 6.99 -16.51
CA ASP A 26 9.79 8.14 -16.95
C ASP A 26 8.30 8.05 -16.63
N LEU A 27 7.62 9.18 -16.84
CA LEU A 27 6.20 9.33 -16.55
C LEU A 27 5.39 9.30 -17.84
N TYR A 28 4.47 8.35 -17.92
CA TYR A 28 3.55 8.19 -19.05
C TYR A 28 2.12 8.48 -18.57
N PRO A 29 1.69 9.75 -18.55
CA PRO A 29 0.32 10.08 -18.20
C PRO A 29 -0.62 9.60 -19.32
N LEU A 30 -1.61 8.80 -18.95
CA LEU A 30 -2.68 8.35 -19.86
C LEU A 30 -4.01 9.01 -19.46
N GLU A 31 -4.70 9.60 -20.42
CA GLU A 31 -6.04 10.16 -20.19
C GLU A 31 -7.09 9.05 -20.09
N ASP A 32 -6.92 8.01 -20.91
CA ASP A 32 -7.66 6.75 -20.85
C ASP A 32 -6.72 5.55 -20.80
N ILE A 33 -7.07 4.50 -20.05
CA ILE A 33 -6.31 3.25 -20.02
C ILE A 33 -6.29 2.53 -21.37
N GLU A 34 -7.26 2.80 -22.25
CA GLU A 34 -7.28 2.28 -23.62
C GLU A 34 -6.07 2.74 -24.46
N GLU A 35 -5.32 3.74 -24.01
CA GLU A 35 -4.08 4.21 -24.64
C GLU A 35 -2.86 3.31 -24.34
N LEU A 36 -2.94 2.44 -23.34
CA LEU A 36 -1.82 1.58 -22.92
C LEU A 36 -1.24 0.73 -24.06
N PRO A 37 -2.04 0.06 -24.92
CA PRO A 37 -1.49 -0.71 -26.04
C PRO A 37 -0.68 0.15 -27.02
N ASP A 38 -1.05 1.41 -27.21
CA ASP A 38 -0.35 2.30 -28.13
C ASP A 38 0.94 2.83 -27.52
N LEU A 39 0.95 3.11 -26.21
CA LEU A 39 2.18 3.39 -25.46
C LEU A 39 3.20 2.25 -25.59
N ILE A 40 2.77 1.01 -25.37
CA ILE A 40 3.66 -0.17 -25.44
C ILE A 40 4.19 -0.39 -26.88
N LYS A 41 3.39 -0.04 -27.90
CA LYS A 41 3.84 -0.10 -29.31
C LYS A 41 4.84 1.01 -29.65
N SER A 42 4.66 2.22 -29.11
CA SER A 42 5.53 3.36 -29.41
C SER A 42 6.87 3.26 -28.69
N GLU A 43 6.86 2.86 -27.43
CA GLU A 43 8.04 2.78 -26.56
C GLU A 43 8.64 1.37 -26.55
N LYS A 44 9.36 1.01 -27.63
CA LYS A 44 9.88 -0.35 -27.84
C LYS A 44 10.93 -0.80 -26.83
N GLU A 45 11.53 0.13 -26.10
CA GLU A 45 12.57 -0.13 -25.10
C GLU A 45 11.98 -0.33 -23.69
N LEU A 46 10.66 -0.18 -23.51
CA LEU A 46 10.03 -0.45 -22.22
C LEU A 46 10.17 -1.92 -21.82
N ILE A 47 10.83 -2.14 -20.69
CA ILE A 47 10.94 -3.43 -20.03
C ILE A 47 9.87 -3.64 -18.94
N GLY A 48 9.19 -2.57 -18.53
CA GLY A 48 8.19 -2.61 -17.48
C GLY A 48 7.58 -1.25 -17.18
N LEU A 49 6.50 -1.27 -16.39
CA LEU A 49 5.75 -0.08 -15.98
C LEU A 49 5.24 -0.24 -14.55
N ASN A 50 5.27 0.80 -13.73
CA ASN A 50 4.35 0.86 -12.60
C ASN A 50 3.01 1.46 -13.04
N VAL A 51 1.93 0.97 -12.44
CA VAL A 51 0.56 1.43 -12.67
C VAL A 51 0.00 2.00 -11.37
N THR A 52 -0.59 3.19 -11.45
CA THR A 52 -1.20 3.85 -10.29
C THR A 52 -2.67 4.21 -10.55
N ILE A 53 -3.30 4.89 -9.60
CA ILE A 53 -4.68 5.36 -9.69
C ILE A 53 -4.89 6.15 -10.99
N PRO A 54 -6.00 5.93 -11.73
CA PRO A 54 -7.13 5.04 -11.39
C PRO A 54 -7.05 3.64 -12.01
N TYR A 55 -5.90 3.24 -12.58
CA TYR A 55 -5.83 2.14 -13.53
C TYR A 55 -5.43 0.78 -12.97
N LYS A 56 -5.09 0.67 -11.67
CA LYS A 56 -4.62 -0.59 -11.07
C LYS A 56 -5.55 -1.80 -11.29
N GLN A 57 -6.86 -1.58 -11.41
CA GLN A 57 -7.82 -2.65 -11.73
C GLN A 57 -8.08 -2.76 -13.24
N GLN A 58 -8.17 -1.61 -13.92
CA GLN A 58 -8.51 -1.55 -15.34
C GLN A 58 -7.42 -2.12 -16.25
N VAL A 59 -6.17 -2.07 -15.81
CA VAL A 59 -5.03 -2.55 -16.58
C VAL A 59 -5.04 -4.07 -16.78
N ILE A 60 -5.74 -4.80 -15.90
CA ILE A 60 -5.76 -6.27 -15.88
C ILE A 60 -6.18 -6.87 -17.23
N ARG A 61 -7.15 -6.26 -17.92
CA ARG A 61 -7.67 -6.76 -19.21
C ARG A 61 -6.66 -6.70 -20.37
N PHE A 62 -5.56 -5.98 -20.20
CA PHE A 62 -4.50 -5.87 -21.22
C PHE A 62 -3.35 -6.84 -20.97
N LEU A 63 -3.35 -7.55 -19.85
CA LEU A 63 -2.26 -8.44 -19.45
C LEU A 63 -2.47 -9.84 -20.03
N ASP A 64 -1.37 -10.47 -20.43
CA ASP A 64 -1.37 -11.87 -20.86
C ASP A 64 -1.34 -12.83 -19.66
N GLU A 65 -0.63 -12.43 -18.60
CA GLU A 65 -0.43 -13.23 -17.39
C GLU A 65 -0.53 -12.34 -16.14
N ILE A 66 -0.99 -12.91 -15.04
CA ILE A 66 -1.12 -12.21 -13.74
C ILE A 66 -0.48 -13.09 -12.68
N ASP A 67 0.33 -12.49 -11.81
CA ASP A 67 0.84 -13.16 -10.63
C ASP A 67 -0.31 -13.57 -9.68
N ALA A 68 -0.20 -14.75 -9.05
CA ALA A 68 -1.25 -15.30 -8.20
C ALA A 68 -1.69 -14.35 -7.08
N LYS A 69 -0.76 -13.58 -6.48
CA LYS A 69 -1.11 -12.60 -5.44
C LYS A 69 -1.79 -11.37 -6.04
N ALA A 70 -1.34 -10.91 -7.20
CA ALA A 70 -2.00 -9.81 -7.90
C ALA A 70 -3.44 -10.17 -8.33
N GLU A 71 -3.66 -11.41 -8.76
CA GLU A 71 -4.99 -11.94 -9.07
C GLU A 71 -5.87 -12.01 -7.82
N GLN A 72 -5.37 -12.55 -6.70
CA GLN A 72 -6.08 -12.59 -5.42
C GLN A 72 -6.48 -11.18 -4.93
N ILE A 73 -5.59 -10.19 -5.10
CA ILE A 73 -5.85 -8.79 -4.74
C ILE A 73 -6.86 -8.14 -5.71
N GLY A 74 -6.91 -8.63 -6.96
CA GLY A 74 -7.68 -8.04 -8.04
C GLY A 74 -7.17 -6.67 -8.46
N ALA A 75 -5.86 -6.42 -8.34
CA ALA A 75 -5.23 -5.17 -8.76
C ALA A 75 -3.75 -5.37 -9.09
N VAL A 76 -3.26 -4.67 -10.12
CA VAL A 76 -1.88 -4.68 -10.59
C VAL A 76 -1.30 -3.27 -10.49
N ASN A 77 -0.12 -3.13 -9.87
CA ASN A 77 0.63 -1.87 -9.81
C ASN A 77 2.00 -1.96 -10.49
N THR A 78 2.38 -3.14 -11.00
CA THR A 78 3.67 -3.38 -11.67
C THR A 78 3.46 -4.33 -12.84
N ILE A 79 3.92 -3.94 -14.01
CA ILE A 79 3.89 -4.73 -15.25
C ILE A 79 5.32 -5.01 -15.64
N LYS A 80 5.59 -6.26 -16.02
CA LYS A 80 6.80 -6.67 -16.69
C LYS A 80 6.49 -6.94 -18.15
N ILE A 81 7.35 -6.45 -19.04
CA ILE A 81 7.24 -6.64 -20.48
C ILE A 81 8.38 -7.56 -20.93
N GLN A 82 8.03 -8.70 -21.51
CA GLN A 82 8.99 -9.65 -22.09
C GLN A 82 8.62 -9.95 -23.54
N GLY A 83 9.30 -9.27 -24.46
CA GLY A 83 8.95 -9.29 -25.88
C GLY A 83 7.58 -8.68 -26.11
N LYS A 84 6.57 -9.51 -26.44
CA LYS A 84 5.18 -9.07 -26.63
C LYS A 84 4.26 -9.42 -25.45
N LYS A 85 4.79 -10.09 -24.43
CA LYS A 85 4.00 -10.55 -23.27
C LYS A 85 4.05 -9.55 -22.13
N LEU A 86 2.90 -9.28 -21.55
CA LEU A 86 2.70 -8.41 -20.40
C LEU A 86 2.30 -9.26 -19.20
N LYS A 87 3.10 -9.23 -18.13
CA LYS A 87 2.78 -9.91 -16.87
C LYS A 87 2.57 -8.90 -15.75
N GLY A 88 1.44 -9.00 -15.05
CA GLY A 88 1.09 -8.10 -13.94
C GLY A 88 1.43 -8.65 -12.56
N TYR A 89 1.82 -7.74 -11.66
CA TYR A 89 2.20 -7.99 -10.28
C TYR A 89 1.60 -6.92 -9.35
N ASN A 90 1.58 -7.21 -8.05
CA ASN A 90 1.18 -6.27 -7.01
C ASN A 90 2.29 -6.13 -5.96
N THR A 91 3.11 -5.10 -6.10
CA THR A 91 4.23 -4.81 -5.18
C THR A 91 3.81 -4.00 -3.95
N ASP A 92 2.59 -3.43 -3.92
CA ASP A 92 2.05 -2.84 -2.67
C ASP A 92 1.93 -3.93 -1.58
N TYR A 93 1.47 -5.12 -1.96
CA TYR A 93 1.39 -6.27 -1.04
C TYR A 93 2.77 -6.65 -0.49
N ILE A 94 3.78 -6.73 -1.36
CA ILE A 94 5.16 -7.08 -0.98
C ILE A 94 5.71 -6.03 -0.02
N GLY A 95 5.64 -4.75 -0.42
CA GLY A 95 6.14 -3.63 0.38
C GLY A 95 5.45 -3.53 1.74
N PHE A 96 4.14 -3.76 1.83
CA PHE A 96 3.43 -3.75 3.12
C PHE A 96 3.82 -4.95 3.98
N LYS A 97 3.83 -6.17 3.43
CA LYS A 97 4.12 -7.39 4.18
C LYS A 97 5.51 -7.35 4.81
N GLU A 98 6.52 -7.00 4.02
CA GLU A 98 7.91 -6.93 4.49
C GLU A 98 8.12 -5.83 5.53
N SER A 99 7.55 -4.65 5.28
CA SER A 99 7.65 -3.53 6.23
C SER A 99 6.90 -3.81 7.54
N LEU A 100 5.78 -4.55 7.51
CA LEU A 100 5.08 -5.00 8.72
C LEU A 100 5.91 -6.03 9.49
N VAL A 101 6.48 -7.03 8.82
CA VAL A 101 7.37 -8.03 9.45
C VAL A 101 8.56 -7.35 10.13
N LYS A 102 9.22 -6.42 9.44
CA LYS A 102 10.32 -5.66 10.00
C LYS A 102 9.88 -4.77 11.17
N PHE A 103 8.68 -4.20 11.11
CA PHE A 103 8.14 -3.36 12.18
C PHE A 103 7.88 -4.15 13.46
N MET A 104 7.39 -5.39 13.35
CA MET A 104 7.24 -6.27 14.52
C MET A 104 8.60 -6.67 15.08
N GLY A 105 9.60 -6.88 14.22
CA GLY A 105 10.94 -7.28 14.63
C GLY A 105 10.91 -8.62 15.38
N PRO A 106 11.44 -8.71 16.62
CA PRO A 106 11.39 -9.95 17.40
C PRO A 106 10.06 -10.18 18.12
N ASN A 107 9.13 -9.23 18.09
CA ASN A 107 7.85 -9.36 18.77
C ASN A 107 6.94 -10.37 18.04
N PRO A 108 6.09 -11.11 18.76
CA PRO A 108 5.09 -11.96 18.12
C PRO A 108 4.12 -11.13 17.27
N MET A 109 3.69 -11.71 16.15
CA MET A 109 2.65 -11.12 15.32
C MET A 109 1.34 -11.01 16.11
N PRO A 110 0.62 -9.87 16.05
CA PRO A 110 -0.72 -9.75 16.60
C PRO A 110 -1.68 -10.76 15.96
N GLU A 111 -2.53 -11.39 16.77
CA GLU A 111 -3.55 -12.33 16.25
C GLU A 111 -4.64 -11.60 15.44
N LYS A 112 -4.95 -10.35 15.80
CA LYS A 112 -6.06 -9.57 15.25
C LYS A 112 -5.65 -8.16 14.84
N ALA A 113 -6.18 -7.73 13.70
CA ALA A 113 -5.98 -6.40 13.14
C ALA A 113 -7.29 -5.67 12.79
N LEU A 114 -7.24 -4.34 12.80
CA LEU A 114 -8.25 -3.48 12.18
C LEU A 114 -7.66 -2.84 10.92
N ILE A 115 -8.34 -2.97 9.79
CA ILE A 115 -8.02 -2.27 8.55
C ILE A 115 -8.99 -1.10 8.41
N LEU A 116 -8.50 0.11 8.57
CA LEU A 116 -9.30 1.33 8.47
C LEU A 116 -9.39 1.75 7.01
N GLY A 117 -10.59 1.72 6.43
CA GLY A 117 -10.84 1.96 5.02
C GLY A 117 -10.93 0.69 4.18
N THR A 118 -11.63 0.81 3.05
CA THR A 118 -11.96 -0.29 2.13
C THR A 118 -11.52 -0.01 0.69
N GLY A 119 -10.54 0.89 0.52
CA GLY A 119 -9.99 1.31 -0.78
C GLY A 119 -8.99 0.32 -1.38
N GLY A 120 -8.36 0.69 -2.50
CA GLY A 120 -7.43 -0.20 -3.23
C GLY A 120 -6.26 -0.71 -2.39
N ALA A 121 -5.62 0.15 -1.59
CA ALA A 121 -4.50 -0.24 -0.71
C ALA A 121 -4.92 -1.27 0.34
N SER A 122 -6.16 -1.19 0.83
CA SER A 122 -6.70 -2.12 1.83
C SER A 122 -6.75 -3.57 1.33
N LYS A 123 -6.89 -3.79 0.01
CA LYS A 123 -6.88 -5.14 -0.60
C LYS A 123 -5.49 -5.79 -0.54
N ALA A 124 -4.44 -5.01 -0.76
CA ALA A 124 -3.06 -5.48 -0.64
C ALA A 124 -2.71 -5.78 0.83
N VAL A 125 -3.11 -4.89 1.75
CA VAL A 125 -2.97 -5.09 3.20
C VAL A 125 -3.68 -6.37 3.64
N LYS A 126 -4.96 -6.53 3.29
CA LYS A 126 -5.76 -7.74 3.57
C LYS A 126 -5.02 -9.01 3.16
N THR A 127 -4.52 -9.05 1.93
CA THR A 127 -3.85 -10.23 1.37
C THR A 127 -2.53 -10.52 2.11
N ALA A 128 -1.82 -9.49 2.55
CA ALA A 128 -0.63 -9.66 3.40
C ALA A 128 -0.98 -10.21 4.78
N LEU A 129 -2.08 -9.76 5.39
CA LEU A 129 -2.54 -10.29 6.68
C LEU A 129 -3.02 -11.75 6.57
N ASP A 130 -3.72 -12.10 5.49
CA ASP A 130 -4.11 -13.49 5.17
C ASP A 130 -2.86 -14.41 5.16
N ASP A 131 -1.78 -13.97 4.50
CA ASP A 131 -0.52 -14.73 4.40
C ASP A 131 0.31 -14.77 5.69
N LEU A 132 0.09 -13.79 6.58
CA LEU A 132 0.70 -13.75 7.91
C LEU A 132 -0.17 -14.44 8.97
N HIS A 133 -1.31 -15.00 8.56
CA HIS A 133 -2.31 -15.63 9.45
C HIS A 133 -2.81 -14.70 10.56
N ILE A 134 -2.97 -13.41 10.22
CA ILE A 134 -3.53 -12.40 11.12
C ILE A 134 -5.00 -12.21 10.76
N GLU A 135 -5.90 -12.49 11.71
CA GLU A 135 -7.33 -12.21 11.54
C GLU A 135 -7.54 -10.69 11.44
N TYR A 136 -8.50 -10.24 10.62
CA TYR A 136 -8.77 -8.81 10.49
C TYR A 136 -10.25 -8.50 10.39
N GLN A 137 -10.58 -7.25 10.70
CA GLN A 137 -11.86 -6.66 10.40
C GLN A 137 -11.68 -5.33 9.66
N PHE A 138 -12.49 -5.12 8.64
CA PHE A 138 -12.56 -3.84 7.94
C PHE A 138 -13.40 -2.84 8.73
N VAL A 139 -12.94 -1.59 8.76
CA VAL A 139 -13.67 -0.47 9.37
C VAL A 139 -13.99 0.54 8.29
N SER A 140 -15.27 0.89 8.15
CA SER A 140 -15.75 1.80 7.12
C SER A 140 -16.67 2.87 7.72
N ARG A 141 -16.72 4.03 7.05
CA ARG A 141 -17.72 5.08 7.37
C ARG A 141 -19.13 4.63 7.00
N ASN A 142 -19.25 3.87 5.92
CA ASN A 142 -20.50 3.28 5.45
C ASN A 142 -20.25 1.76 5.36
N PRO A 143 -20.35 1.01 6.47
CA PRO A 143 -20.05 -0.41 6.48
C PRO A 143 -21.07 -1.19 5.65
N THR A 144 -20.58 -2.19 4.93
CA THR A 144 -21.41 -3.25 4.34
C THR A 144 -21.39 -4.49 5.23
N GLU A 145 -22.05 -5.56 4.81
CA GLU A 145 -22.03 -6.84 5.52
C GLU A 145 -20.58 -7.29 5.83
N GLY A 146 -20.35 -7.70 7.08
CA GLY A 146 -19.03 -8.12 7.58
C GLY A 146 -18.06 -6.99 7.94
N GLN A 147 -18.43 -5.71 7.79
CA GLN A 147 -17.59 -4.56 8.15
C GLN A 147 -18.07 -3.89 9.44
N LEU A 148 -17.14 -3.26 10.16
CA LEU A 148 -17.42 -2.48 11.36
C LEU A 148 -17.59 -0.99 11.00
N SER A 149 -18.46 -0.28 11.72
CA SER A 149 -18.48 1.19 11.72
C SER A 149 -17.51 1.74 12.76
N TYR A 150 -17.09 2.99 12.57
CA TYR A 150 -16.35 3.74 13.59
C TYR A 150 -17.17 3.94 14.88
N ASP A 151 -18.49 4.16 14.77
CA ASP A 151 -19.39 4.26 15.93
C ASP A 151 -19.39 2.99 16.79
N LEU A 152 -19.33 1.82 16.15
CA LEU A 152 -19.26 0.55 16.86
C LEU A 152 -17.94 0.41 17.61
N LEU A 153 -16.82 0.86 17.05
CA LEU A 153 -15.54 0.87 17.76
C LEU A 153 -15.60 1.75 19.01
N ASN A 154 -16.24 2.92 18.92
CA ASN A 154 -16.38 3.85 20.03
C ASN A 154 -17.31 3.35 21.15
N THR A 155 -18.26 2.46 20.84
CA THR A 155 -19.24 1.94 21.81
C THR A 155 -18.90 0.54 22.35
N GLN A 156 -18.14 -0.27 21.60
CA GLN A 156 -17.78 -1.64 21.96
C GLN A 156 -16.28 -1.79 22.22
N TYR A 157 -15.89 -1.59 23.48
CA TYR A 157 -14.50 -1.58 23.94
C TYR A 157 -13.73 -2.89 23.73
N SER A 158 -14.43 -4.02 23.61
CA SER A 158 -13.79 -5.32 23.40
C SER A 158 -13.04 -5.40 22.06
N ILE A 159 -13.45 -4.62 21.05
CA ILE A 159 -12.88 -4.71 19.71
C ILE A 159 -11.43 -4.22 19.71
N LEU A 160 -11.19 -2.98 20.16
CA LEU A 160 -9.83 -2.43 20.21
C LEU A 160 -8.95 -3.22 21.19
N SER A 161 -9.52 -3.67 22.32
CA SER A 161 -8.77 -4.43 23.31
C SER A 161 -8.21 -5.77 22.79
N THR A 162 -8.79 -6.34 21.74
CA THR A 162 -8.36 -7.61 21.14
C THR A 162 -7.58 -7.42 19.84
N ALA A 163 -7.92 -6.40 19.04
CA ALA A 163 -7.20 -6.07 17.81
C ALA A 163 -5.99 -5.17 18.08
N LYS A 164 -4.83 -5.78 18.33
CA LYS A 164 -3.58 -5.07 18.69
C LYS A 164 -2.89 -4.39 17.51
N LEU A 165 -3.21 -4.76 16.28
CA LEU A 165 -2.71 -4.09 15.08
C LEU A 165 -3.79 -3.19 14.47
N ILE A 166 -3.52 -1.90 14.30
CA ILE A 166 -4.46 -0.95 13.70
C ILE A 166 -3.78 -0.32 12.49
N ILE A 167 -4.34 -0.54 11.31
CA ILE A 167 -3.74 -0.15 10.03
C ILE A 167 -4.61 0.91 9.36
N ASN A 168 -4.11 2.15 9.26
CA ASN A 168 -4.79 3.20 8.50
C ASN A 168 -4.49 3.06 7.00
N THR A 169 -5.51 2.70 6.22
CA THR A 169 -5.45 2.68 4.74
C THR A 169 -6.26 3.80 4.10
N THR A 170 -6.81 4.71 4.91
CA THR A 170 -7.55 5.89 4.45
C THR A 170 -6.59 7.03 4.09
N PRO A 171 -7.05 8.03 3.32
CA PRO A 171 -6.25 9.23 3.08
C PRO A 171 -6.23 10.23 4.25
N LEU A 172 -6.87 9.91 5.39
CA LEU A 172 -6.87 10.79 6.57
C LEU A 172 -5.45 10.95 7.11
N GLY A 173 -5.09 12.17 7.49
CA GLY A 173 -3.76 12.55 7.95
C GLY A 173 -2.83 13.02 6.84
N MET A 174 -3.23 12.89 5.58
CA MET A 174 -2.47 13.41 4.43
C MET A 174 -2.79 14.88 4.15
N ALA A 175 -1.84 15.60 3.54
CA ALA A 175 -2.07 16.96 3.03
C ALA A 175 -3.30 17.01 2.09
N PRO A 176 -4.10 18.09 2.14
CA PRO A 176 -3.92 19.31 2.94
C PRO A 176 -4.43 19.20 4.39
N ALA A 177 -5.13 18.12 4.75
CA ALA A 177 -5.79 17.96 6.04
C ALA A 177 -4.96 17.08 7.01
N THR A 178 -3.74 17.52 7.32
CA THR A 178 -2.77 16.73 8.12
C THR A 178 -3.22 16.42 9.55
N GLU A 179 -4.13 17.23 10.08
CA GLU A 179 -4.73 17.04 11.41
C GLU A 179 -5.89 16.04 11.42
N SER A 180 -6.34 15.58 10.25
CA SER A 180 -7.38 14.57 10.18
C SER A 180 -6.85 13.20 10.60
N LEU A 181 -7.69 12.41 11.26
CA LEU A 181 -7.36 11.06 11.71
C LEU A 181 -8.64 10.21 11.79
N PRO A 182 -8.54 8.87 11.70
CA PRO A 182 -9.68 7.99 11.87
C PRO A 182 -10.35 8.16 13.24
N ASP A 183 -11.68 8.10 13.30
CA ASP A 183 -12.41 8.29 14.56
C ASP A 183 -12.36 7.02 15.42
N LEU A 184 -11.33 6.90 16.25
CA LEU A 184 -11.10 5.76 17.14
C LEU A 184 -11.20 6.17 18.60
N PRO A 185 -11.56 5.25 19.51
CA PRO A 185 -11.51 5.52 20.94
C PRO A 185 -10.07 5.48 21.46
N TYR A 186 -9.29 6.51 21.14
CA TYR A 186 -7.86 6.61 21.43
C TYR A 186 -7.50 6.44 22.92
N HIS A 187 -8.43 6.71 23.83
CA HIS A 187 -8.26 6.49 25.27
C HIS A 187 -8.10 5.00 25.66
N GLN A 188 -8.43 4.06 24.78
CA GLN A 188 -8.23 2.62 24.98
C GLN A 188 -6.88 2.11 24.47
N LEU A 189 -6.10 2.98 23.81
CA LEU A 189 -4.77 2.61 23.36
C LEU A 189 -3.84 2.38 24.56
N THR A 190 -2.90 1.47 24.36
CA THR A 190 -1.92 1.00 25.36
C THR A 190 -0.64 0.62 24.63
N GLU A 191 0.46 0.47 25.33
CA GLU A 191 1.76 0.03 24.79
C GLU A 191 1.74 -1.32 24.02
N GLN A 192 0.70 -2.13 24.21
CA GLN A 192 0.48 -3.36 23.45
C GLN A 192 -0.06 -3.15 22.02
N HIS A 193 -0.44 -1.93 21.64
CA HIS A 193 -0.98 -1.65 20.31
C HIS A 193 0.12 -1.20 19.34
N TYR A 194 -0.08 -1.57 18.08
CA TYR A 194 0.73 -1.21 16.93
C TYR A 194 -0.13 -0.42 15.95
N LEU A 195 0.25 0.82 15.68
CA LEU A 195 -0.41 1.68 14.71
C LEU A 195 0.46 1.79 13.46
N TYR A 196 -0.04 1.24 12.35
CA TYR A 196 0.59 1.35 11.04
C TYR A 196 -0.22 2.32 10.18
N ASP A 197 0.36 3.46 9.84
CA ASP A 197 -0.24 4.41 8.90
C ASP A 197 0.36 4.24 7.52
N LEU A 198 -0.45 3.99 6.48
CA LEU A 198 0.07 3.94 5.10
C LEU A 198 0.39 5.35 4.58
N VAL A 199 -0.09 6.41 5.24
CA VAL A 199 0.33 7.78 4.93
C VAL A 199 1.81 7.95 5.28
N TYR A 200 2.56 8.56 4.37
CA TYR A 200 4.00 8.83 4.51
C TYR A 200 4.35 10.32 4.42
N ASN A 201 3.39 11.16 4.03
CA ASN A 201 3.54 12.61 4.02
C ASN A 201 2.30 13.26 4.67
N PRO A 202 2.43 13.84 5.87
CA PRO A 202 3.67 14.07 6.64
C PRO A 202 4.29 12.77 7.20
N LEU A 203 5.57 12.83 7.60
CA LEU A 203 6.29 11.69 8.17
C LEU A 203 5.71 11.20 9.50
N LYS A 204 5.03 12.08 10.23
CA LYS A 204 4.30 11.77 11.46
C LYS A 204 2.89 12.37 11.35
N THR A 205 1.88 11.52 11.30
CA THR A 205 0.47 11.91 11.17
C THR A 205 -0.19 12.12 12.53
N ALA A 206 -1.36 12.77 12.56
CA ALA A 206 -2.17 12.90 13.77
C ALA A 206 -2.56 11.53 14.37
N PHE A 207 -2.84 10.53 13.51
CA PHE A 207 -3.10 9.15 13.93
C PHE A 207 -1.90 8.54 14.67
N MET A 208 -0.70 8.67 14.11
CA MET A 208 0.53 8.21 14.78
C MET A 208 0.80 8.99 16.07
N GLN A 209 0.53 10.29 16.09
CA GLN A 209 0.73 11.10 17.30
C GLN A 209 -0.13 10.59 18.46
N LYS A 210 -1.39 10.23 18.22
CA LYS A 210 -2.24 9.59 19.24
C LYS A 210 -1.66 8.27 19.77
N GLY A 211 -1.05 7.48 18.89
CA GLY A 211 -0.33 6.27 19.29
C GLY A 211 0.86 6.56 20.19
N ILE A 212 1.69 7.54 19.82
CA ILE A 212 2.86 7.97 20.61
C ILE A 212 2.43 8.45 21.99
N ASP A 213 1.38 9.27 22.07
CA ASP A 213 0.85 9.77 23.34
C ASP A 213 0.40 8.63 24.27
N ALA A 214 -0.11 7.54 23.69
CA ALA A 214 -0.50 6.31 24.37
C ALA A 214 0.62 5.26 24.50
N LYS A 215 1.87 5.62 24.17
CA LYS A 215 3.05 4.74 24.20
C LYS A 215 2.95 3.50 23.29
N CYS A 216 2.12 3.55 22.26
CA CYS A 216 2.03 2.51 21.24
C CYS A 216 3.28 2.47 20.37
N TRP A 217 3.48 1.35 19.69
CA TRP A 217 4.39 1.27 18.57
C TRP A 217 3.75 1.93 17.35
N VAL A 218 4.49 2.78 16.64
CA VAL A 218 3.95 3.49 15.46
C VAL A 218 4.87 3.38 14.25
N LYS A 219 4.28 3.30 13.06
CA LYS A 219 4.99 3.26 11.78
C LYS A 219 4.22 4.01 10.70
N ASN A 220 4.94 4.71 9.83
CA ASN A 220 4.39 5.35 8.64
C ASN A 220 4.59 4.48 7.38
N GLY A 221 4.02 4.93 6.26
CA GLY A 221 4.02 4.17 5.01
C GLY A 221 5.29 4.27 4.19
N LEU A 222 6.30 5.02 4.64
CA LEU A 222 7.46 5.35 3.80
C LEU A 222 8.27 4.11 3.44
N GLU A 223 8.45 3.18 4.37
CA GLU A 223 9.17 1.94 4.09
C GLU A 223 8.41 1.01 3.14
N MET A 224 7.07 0.97 3.24
CA MET A 224 6.24 0.28 2.25
C MET A 224 6.40 0.90 0.86
N LEU A 225 6.49 2.23 0.77
CA LEU A 225 6.66 2.96 -0.48
C LEU A 225 8.01 2.66 -1.14
N TYR A 226 9.09 2.57 -0.36
CA TYR A 226 10.40 2.12 -0.87
C TYR A 226 10.37 0.64 -1.25
N GLY A 227 9.83 -0.23 -0.38
CA GLY A 227 9.78 -1.67 -0.62
C GLY A 227 9.00 -2.03 -1.88
N GLN A 228 7.89 -1.35 -2.18
CA GLN A 228 7.15 -1.62 -3.43
C GLN A 228 7.94 -1.23 -4.69
N ALA A 229 8.83 -0.23 -4.60
CA ALA A 229 9.66 0.21 -5.72
C ALA A 229 10.83 -0.76 -5.94
N GLU A 230 11.50 -1.18 -4.86
CA GLU A 230 12.55 -2.22 -4.95
C GLU A 230 11.99 -3.55 -5.45
N ALA A 231 10.82 -3.98 -4.98
CA ALA A 231 10.18 -5.19 -5.50
C ALA A 231 9.84 -5.08 -6.99
N ALA A 232 9.46 -3.89 -7.48
CA ALA A 232 9.24 -3.67 -8.91
C ALA A 232 10.54 -3.77 -9.71
N TRP A 233 11.62 -3.17 -9.19
CA TRP A 233 12.97 -3.28 -9.76
C TRP A 233 13.42 -4.74 -9.89
N GLU A 234 13.28 -5.52 -8.82
CA GLU A 234 13.63 -6.95 -8.83
C GLU A 234 12.84 -7.72 -9.88
N ILE A 235 11.54 -7.46 -10.02
CA ILE A 235 10.67 -8.11 -11.02
C ILE A 235 11.16 -7.82 -12.44
N TRP A 236 11.52 -6.58 -12.75
CA TRP A 236 12.00 -6.20 -14.09
C TRP A 236 13.35 -6.83 -14.43
N ASN A 237 14.19 -7.11 -13.43
CA ASN A 237 15.53 -7.70 -13.59
C ASN A 237 15.57 -9.23 -13.58
N GLN A 238 14.44 -9.91 -13.38
CA GLN A 238 14.34 -11.37 -13.52
C GLN A 238 14.42 -11.84 -14.98
#